data_AF-X1N7S4-F1
#
_entry.id   AF-X1N7S4-F1
#
_cell.length_a   1.000
_cell.length_b   1.000
_cell.length_c   1.000
_cell.angle_alpha   90.00
_cell.angle_beta   90.00
_cell.angle_gamma   90.00
#
_symmetry.space_group_name_H-M   'P 1'
#
loop_
_entity.id
_entity.type
_entity.pdbx_description
1 polymer ?
#
loop_
_entity_poly.entity_id
_entity_poly.type
_entity_poly.pdbx_seq_one_letter_code
_entity_poly.pdbx_strand_id
1 'polypeptide(L)'
;SEKLVWGTSHFLLPFDSLIKKYAQNWTLDRIAMVDRNILRFAIYELLFLKNIPPIVSINEAVEIAKRYGMEESGKFINGILDKIHKERGPGSPLRWDYLKNSLQKDSYLKELIKIKKGEKLWLVGGCLRNLLLGKEKKDLDLITEDPHFKVAELFAHRMRVNLITLAPALRRITFPEGTIIDFTLKRSPSLKEDLLGRDFTINALALDLDSLDLPSLFLIDPDTGLEDLANKRIKLLRKKSFEEDPLR
;
A
#
# COMPACT_ATOMS: atom_id res chain seq x y z
N SER A 1 18.27 -6.60 21.20
CA SER A 1 17.64 -5.33 21.59
C SER A 1 17.91 -4.22 20.59
N GLU A 2 19.17 -3.95 20.20
CA GLU A 2 19.49 -2.85 19.25
C GLU A 2 18.75 -2.93 17.91
N LYS A 3 18.68 -4.11 17.29
CA LYS A 3 17.98 -4.30 16.01
C LYS A 3 16.49 -3.92 16.08
N LEU A 4 15.83 -4.19 17.21
CA LEU A 4 14.43 -3.86 17.42
C LEU A 4 14.24 -2.34 17.52
N VAL A 5 15.07 -1.65 18.31
CA VAL A 5 14.99 -0.19 18.47
C VAL A 5 15.29 0.55 17.16
N TRP A 6 16.41 0.23 16.52
CA TRP A 6 16.81 0.86 15.26
C TRP A 6 15.84 0.52 14.12
N GLY A 7 15.44 -0.74 14.04
CA GLY A 7 14.46 -1.20 13.07
C GLY A 7 13.12 -0.48 13.21
N THR A 8 12.58 -0.40 14.42
CA THR A 8 11.32 0.32 14.67
C THR A 8 11.43 1.81 14.35
N SER A 9 12.52 2.47 14.73
CA SER A 9 12.72 3.90 14.44
C SER A 9 12.75 4.21 12.94
N HIS A 10 13.22 3.28 12.10
CA HIS A 10 13.30 3.49 10.65
C HIS A 10 11.92 3.46 9.97
N PHE A 11 10.94 2.74 10.54
CA PHE A 11 9.63 2.49 9.93
C PHE A 11 8.46 3.14 10.69
N LEU A 12 8.73 4.17 11.50
CA LEU A 12 7.69 4.82 12.32
C LEU A 12 6.47 5.26 11.49
N LEU A 13 6.68 5.98 10.38
CA LEU A 13 5.60 6.48 9.54
C LEU A 13 4.75 5.35 8.91
N PRO A 14 5.36 4.31 8.28
CA PRO A 14 4.63 3.13 7.84
C PRO A 14 3.85 2.41 8.95
N PHE A 15 4.46 2.23 10.13
CA PHE A 15 3.81 1.55 11.25
C PHE A 15 2.65 2.35 11.80
N ASP A 16 2.81 3.66 11.94
CA ASP A 16 1.76 4.58 12.36
C ASP A 16 0.57 4.55 11.39
N SER A 17 0.85 4.45 10.09
CA SER A 17 -0.18 4.31 9.06
C SER A 17 -0.92 2.98 9.17
N LEU A 18 -0.18 1.89 9.44
CA LEU A 18 -0.76 0.56 9.65
C LEU A 18 -1.60 0.48 10.94
N ILE A 19 -1.13 1.11 12.03
CA ILE A 19 -1.88 1.22 13.29
C ILE A 19 -3.18 1.99 13.04
N LYS A 20 -3.10 3.18 12.42
CA LYS A 20 -4.27 4.01 12.09
C LYS A 20 -5.31 3.26 11.27
N LYS A 21 -4.87 2.42 10.31
CA LYS A 21 -5.77 1.60 9.50
C LYS A 21 -6.67 0.69 10.35
N TYR A 22 -6.13 0.07 11.41
CA TYR A 22 -6.87 -0.90 12.21
C TYR A 22 -7.47 -0.37 13.51
N ALA A 23 -7.01 0.80 13.97
CA ALA A 23 -7.48 1.47 15.17
C ALA A 23 -8.82 2.21 14.96
N GLN A 24 -9.79 1.59 14.26
CA GLN A 24 -11.09 2.15 13.89
C GLN A 24 -11.63 3.18 14.92
N ASN A 25 -11.89 4.41 14.47
CA ASN A 25 -12.37 5.58 15.25
C ASN A 25 -11.34 6.28 16.18
N TRP A 26 -10.08 5.87 16.18
CA TRP A 26 -9.02 6.54 16.94
C TRP A 26 -8.04 7.26 16.03
N THR A 27 -7.77 8.52 16.33
CA THR A 27 -6.59 9.21 15.80
C THR A 27 -5.36 8.71 16.55
N LEU A 28 -4.20 8.65 15.89
CA LEU A 28 -2.97 8.10 16.47
C LEU A 28 -2.49 8.87 17.72
N ASP A 29 -2.79 10.17 17.77
CA ASP A 29 -2.59 11.07 18.90
C ASP A 29 -3.45 10.72 20.12
N ARG A 30 -4.61 10.09 19.93
CA ARG A 30 -5.47 9.60 21.03
C ARG A 30 -5.03 8.24 21.58
N ILE A 31 -4.14 7.53 20.88
CA ILE A 31 -3.57 6.29 21.39
C ILE A 31 -2.48 6.64 22.41
N ALA A 32 -2.57 6.05 23.60
CA ALA A 32 -1.58 6.24 24.66
C ALA A 32 -0.16 6.00 24.13
N MET A 33 0.78 6.86 24.54
CA MET A 33 2.16 6.80 24.04
C MET A 33 2.81 5.43 24.26
N VAL A 34 2.52 4.82 25.42
CA VAL A 34 2.95 3.45 25.77
C VAL A 34 2.40 2.44 24.76
N ASP A 35 1.08 2.40 24.57
CA ASP A 35 0.43 1.46 23.64
C ASP A 35 0.91 1.62 22.21
N ARG A 36 1.08 2.87 21.75
CA ARG A 36 1.60 3.16 20.41
C ARG A 36 3.02 2.60 20.23
N ASN A 37 3.89 2.72 21.22
CA ASN A 37 5.25 2.19 21.13
C ASN A 37 5.26 0.65 21.22
N ILE A 38 4.43 0.05 22.07
CA ILE A 38 4.25 -1.41 22.12
C ILE A 38 3.83 -1.93 20.73
N LEU A 39 2.82 -1.32 20.12
CA LEU A 39 2.36 -1.67 18.77
C LEU A 39 3.49 -1.55 17.73
N ARG A 40 4.25 -0.46 17.73
CA ARG A 40 5.36 -0.25 16.79
C ARG A 40 6.45 -1.32 16.92
N PHE A 41 6.78 -1.73 18.14
CA PHE A 41 7.74 -2.82 18.35
C PHE A 41 7.18 -4.15 17.88
N ALA A 42 5.95 -4.50 18.29
CA ALA A 42 5.32 -5.75 17.89
C ALA A 42 5.15 -5.85 16.36
N ILE A 43 4.77 -4.76 15.68
CA ILE A 43 4.67 -4.71 14.22
C ILE A 43 6.03 -4.95 13.56
N TYR A 44 7.11 -4.39 14.11
CA TYR A 44 8.46 -4.68 13.60
C TYR A 44 8.79 -6.17 13.71
N GLU A 45 8.54 -6.79 14.85
CA GLU A 45 8.81 -8.23 15.02
C GLU A 45 7.98 -9.05 14.04
N LEU A 46 6.68 -8.78 13.95
CA LEU A 46 5.75 -9.49 13.05
C LEU A 46 6.15 -9.43 11.58
N LEU A 47 6.66 -8.28 11.12
CA LEU A 47 6.93 -8.05 9.70
C LEU A 47 8.38 -8.36 9.29
N PHE A 48 9.34 -8.28 10.21
CA PHE A 48 10.77 -8.33 9.88
C PHE A 48 11.55 -9.44 10.59
N LEU A 49 11.06 -9.99 11.72
CA LEU A 49 11.78 -11.01 12.50
C LEU A 49 11.19 -12.41 12.27
N LYS A 50 11.53 -13.01 11.13
CA LYS A 50 11.04 -14.34 10.71
C LYS A 50 11.38 -15.49 11.68
N ASN A 51 12.34 -15.30 12.56
CA ASN A 51 12.76 -16.29 13.56
C ASN A 51 11.88 -16.28 14.83
N ILE A 52 10.96 -15.33 14.96
CA ILE A 52 10.04 -15.23 16.09
C ILE A 52 8.64 -15.61 15.61
N PRO A 53 7.98 -16.61 16.25
CA PRO A 53 6.61 -16.95 15.90
C PRO A 53 5.66 -15.75 16.13
N PRO A 54 4.78 -15.40 15.18
CA PRO A 54 3.92 -14.23 15.29
C PRO A 54 3.08 -14.18 16.58
N ILE A 55 2.54 -15.33 17.00
CA ILE A 55 1.73 -15.43 18.22
C ILE A 55 2.52 -15.09 19.50
N VAL A 56 3.83 -15.34 19.51
CA VAL A 56 4.70 -15.00 20.65
C VAL A 56 4.82 -13.48 20.76
N SER A 57 5.16 -12.79 19.66
CA SER A 57 5.22 -11.32 19.63
C SER A 57 3.90 -10.65 20.01
N ILE A 58 2.75 -11.23 19.61
CA ILE A 58 1.43 -10.71 20.00
C ILE A 58 1.21 -10.87 21.51
N ASN A 59 1.44 -12.07 22.04
CA ASN A 59 1.23 -12.35 23.47
C ASN A 59 2.14 -11.47 24.34
N GLU A 60 3.41 -11.31 23.97
CA GLU A 60 4.34 -10.44 24.70
C GLU A 60 3.88 -8.99 24.70
N ALA A 61 3.45 -8.47 23.55
CA ALA A 61 2.92 -7.11 23.45
C ALA A 61 1.69 -6.90 24.36
N VAL A 62 0.79 -7.89 24.43
CA VAL A 62 -0.41 -7.86 25.28
C VAL A 62 -0.04 -7.87 26.77
N GLU A 63 0.92 -8.69 27.18
CA GLU A 63 1.36 -8.75 28.58
C GLU A 63 2.07 -7.47 29.02
N ILE A 64 2.88 -6.86 28.15
CA ILE A 64 3.47 -5.54 28.40
C ILE A 64 2.37 -4.49 28.56
N ALA A 65 1.35 -4.52 27.71
CA ALA A 65 0.22 -3.59 27.76
C ALA A 65 -0.59 -3.71 29.05
N LYS A 66 -0.85 -4.93 29.54
CA LYS A 66 -1.53 -5.15 30.82
C LYS A 66 -0.74 -4.62 32.02
N ARG A 67 0.59 -4.62 31.93
CA ARG A 67 1.48 -4.16 33.01
C ARG A 67 1.66 -2.65 33.04
N TYR A 68 1.74 -2.01 31.87
CA TYR A 68 2.15 -0.60 31.74
C TYR A 68 1.12 0.30 31.07
N GLY A 69 0.06 -0.26 30.49
CA GLY A 69 -1.04 0.46 29.85
C GLY A 69 -2.23 0.68 30.79
N MET A 70 -3.36 1.05 30.19
CA MET A 70 -4.66 1.16 30.87
C MET A 70 -5.39 -0.18 30.85
N GLU A 71 -6.52 -0.27 31.57
CA GLU A 71 -7.33 -1.49 31.71
C GLU A 71 -7.68 -2.14 30.35
N GLU A 72 -8.00 -1.34 29.34
CA GLU A 72 -8.38 -1.82 28.00
C GLU A 72 -7.19 -2.01 27.03
N SER A 73 -5.96 -1.63 27.41
CA SER A 73 -4.80 -1.62 26.51
C SER A 73 -4.45 -3.01 25.96
N GLY A 74 -4.52 -4.05 26.81
CA GLY A 74 -4.25 -5.42 26.37
C GLY A 74 -5.19 -5.90 25.26
N LYS A 75 -6.49 -5.66 25.41
CA LYS A 75 -7.51 -6.03 24.42
C LYS A 75 -7.36 -5.23 23.13
N PHE A 76 -7.09 -3.92 23.26
CA PHE A 76 -6.88 -3.03 22.14
C PHE A 76 -5.67 -3.44 21.29
N ILE A 77 -4.52 -3.68 21.92
CA ILE A 77 -3.29 -4.10 21.23
C ILE A 77 -3.48 -5.47 20.57
N ASN A 78 -4.08 -6.44 21.28
CA ASN A 78 -4.38 -7.74 20.71
C ASN A 78 -5.22 -7.62 19.43
N GLY A 79 -6.30 -6.83 19.48
CA GLY A 79 -7.20 -6.65 18.35
C GLY A 79 -6.53 -6.03 17.11
N ILE A 80 -5.59 -5.09 17.29
CA ILE A 80 -4.84 -4.50 16.18
C ILE A 80 -3.84 -5.51 15.60
N LEU A 81 -3.04 -6.15 16.46
CA LEU A 81 -2.00 -7.08 16.01
C LEU A 81 -2.60 -8.32 15.34
N ASP A 82 -3.73 -8.83 15.82
CA ASP A 82 -4.46 -9.93 15.19
C ASP A 82 -4.89 -9.59 13.76
N LYS A 83 -5.40 -8.36 13.53
CA LYS A 83 -5.79 -7.91 12.19
C LYS A 83 -4.58 -7.81 11.25
N ILE A 84 -3.47 -7.25 11.75
CA ILE A 84 -2.22 -7.16 11.01
C ILE A 84 -1.70 -8.56 10.67
N HIS A 85 -1.68 -9.47 11.64
CA HIS A 85 -1.22 -10.84 11.44
C HIS A 85 -2.09 -11.60 10.43
N LYS A 86 -3.42 -11.47 10.49
CA LYS A 86 -4.32 -12.07 9.49
C LYS A 86 -4.10 -11.52 8.08
N GLU A 87 -3.81 -10.23 7.94
CA GLU A 87 -3.54 -9.63 6.63
C GLU A 87 -2.14 -9.96 6.09
N ARG A 88 -1.11 -9.96 6.96
CA ARG A 88 0.32 -9.95 6.57
C ARG A 88 1.06 -11.25 6.86
N GLY A 89 0.55 -12.07 7.77
CA GLY A 89 1.22 -13.24 8.29
C GLY A 89 1.04 -14.51 7.46
N PRO A 90 1.71 -15.59 7.86
CA PRO A 90 1.48 -16.93 7.32
C PRO A 90 -0.01 -17.30 7.38
N GLY A 91 -0.56 -17.81 6.27
CA GLY A 91 -1.99 -18.13 6.16
C GLY A 91 -2.87 -16.99 5.65
N SER A 92 -2.32 -15.79 5.46
CA SER A 92 -3.05 -14.71 4.78
C SER A 92 -3.50 -15.15 3.36
N PRO A 93 -4.74 -14.83 2.95
CA PRO A 93 -5.18 -15.04 1.58
C PRO A 93 -4.40 -14.14 0.59
N LEU A 94 -3.77 -13.06 1.07
CA LEU A 94 -2.99 -12.13 0.27
C LEU A 94 -1.52 -12.57 0.15
N ARG A 95 -1.00 -12.55 -1.08
CA ARG A 95 0.34 -12.98 -1.45
C ARG A 95 1.35 -11.83 -1.40
N TRP A 96 1.60 -11.31 -0.20
CA TRP A 96 2.50 -10.16 0.02
C TRP A 96 3.93 -10.38 -0.51
N ASP A 97 4.52 -11.56 -0.28
CA ASP A 97 5.85 -11.87 -0.80
C ASP A 97 5.88 -11.95 -2.33
N TYR A 98 4.80 -12.47 -2.95
CA TYR A 98 4.68 -12.49 -4.41
C TYR A 98 4.55 -11.07 -4.98
N LEU A 99 3.70 -10.23 -4.39
CA LEU A 99 3.59 -8.81 -4.73
C LEU A 99 4.96 -8.13 -4.67
N LYS A 100 5.64 -8.23 -3.52
CA LYS A 100 6.94 -7.60 -3.31
C LYS A 100 7.97 -8.06 -4.33
N ASN A 101 8.14 -9.38 -4.47
CA ASN A 101 9.15 -9.95 -5.36
C ASN A 101 8.86 -9.60 -6.83
N SER A 102 7.60 -9.56 -7.24
CA SER A 102 7.21 -9.20 -8.60
C SER A 102 7.52 -7.73 -8.89
N LEU A 103 7.11 -6.82 -8.00
CA LEU A 103 7.33 -5.38 -8.20
C LEU A 103 8.81 -4.99 -8.08
N GLN A 104 9.55 -5.54 -7.11
CA GLN A 104 10.98 -5.26 -6.93
C GLN A 104 11.87 -5.87 -8.01
N LYS A 105 11.34 -6.79 -8.83
CA LYS A 105 12.06 -7.34 -10.01
C LYS A 105 11.68 -6.64 -11.31
N ASP A 106 10.59 -5.89 -11.33
CA ASP A 106 10.06 -5.23 -12.52
C ASP A 106 11.05 -4.18 -13.07
N SER A 107 11.45 -4.35 -14.32
CA SER A 107 12.44 -3.48 -14.98
C SER A 107 11.90 -2.08 -15.23
N TYR A 108 10.60 -1.93 -15.52
CA TYR A 108 9.97 -0.64 -15.78
C TYR A 108 9.87 0.18 -14.50
N LEU A 109 9.43 -0.42 -13.39
CA LEU A 109 9.37 0.26 -12.10
C LEU A 109 10.76 0.70 -11.62
N LYS A 110 11.78 -0.15 -11.78
CA LYS A 110 13.17 0.20 -11.46
C LYS A 110 13.67 1.40 -12.25
N GLU A 111 13.36 1.44 -13.54
CA GLU A 111 13.79 2.55 -14.38
C GLU A 111 13.03 3.84 -14.04
N LEU A 112 11.73 3.75 -13.76
CA LEU A 112 10.91 4.87 -13.27
C LEU A 112 11.47 5.48 -11.98
N ILE A 113 11.86 4.65 -11.01
CA ILE A 113 12.46 5.12 -9.75
C ILE A 113 13.76 5.88 -9.99
N LYS A 114 14.60 5.44 -10.93
CA LYS A 114 15.86 6.12 -11.24
C LYS A 114 15.63 7.50 -11.85
N ILE A 115 14.64 7.64 -12.74
CA ILE A 115 14.44 8.87 -13.50
C ILE A 115 13.51 9.87 -12.81
N LYS A 116 12.65 9.44 -11.88
CA LYS A 116 11.64 10.34 -11.28
C LYS A 116 12.26 11.45 -10.41
N LYS A 117 13.54 11.36 -10.01
CA LYS A 117 14.30 12.43 -9.33
C LYS A 117 13.56 13.15 -8.19
N GLY A 118 12.81 12.40 -7.38
CA GLY A 118 12.05 12.94 -6.25
C GLY A 118 10.58 13.27 -6.55
N GLU A 119 10.17 13.29 -7.81
CA GLU A 119 8.76 13.41 -8.19
C GLU A 119 7.94 12.28 -7.59
N LYS A 120 6.71 12.61 -7.15
CA LYS A 120 5.80 11.64 -6.57
C LYS A 120 5.10 10.83 -7.66
N LEU A 121 5.17 9.51 -7.51
CA LEU A 121 4.59 8.55 -8.44
C LEU A 121 4.05 7.37 -7.64
N TRP A 122 2.77 7.03 -7.85
CA TRP A 122 2.12 5.92 -7.17
C TRP A 122 1.64 4.88 -8.17
N LEU A 123 1.98 3.61 -7.95
CA LEU A 123 1.37 2.48 -8.67
C LEU A 123 0.01 2.18 -8.05
N VAL A 124 -1.02 2.02 -8.87
CA VAL A 124 -2.40 1.85 -8.39
C VAL A 124 -3.16 0.74 -9.11
N GLY A 125 -4.31 0.38 -8.56
CA GLY A 125 -5.34 -0.34 -9.29
C GLY A 125 -5.06 -1.83 -9.52
N GLY A 126 -5.36 -2.28 -10.74
CA GLY A 126 -5.51 -3.70 -11.06
C GLY A 126 -4.23 -4.52 -10.91
N CYS A 127 -3.07 -3.89 -11.13
CA CYS A 127 -1.76 -4.51 -10.95
C CYS A 127 -1.55 -4.98 -9.50
N LEU A 128 -1.73 -4.08 -8.53
CA LEU A 128 -1.57 -4.39 -7.09
C LEU A 128 -2.53 -5.49 -6.65
N ARG A 129 -3.80 -5.38 -7.04
CA ARG A 129 -4.84 -6.37 -6.73
C ARG A 129 -4.48 -7.76 -7.26
N ASN A 130 -4.07 -7.85 -8.52
CA ASN A 130 -3.74 -9.12 -9.16
C ASN A 130 -2.55 -9.80 -8.49
N LEU A 131 -1.49 -9.04 -8.24
CA LEU A 131 -0.28 -9.55 -7.60
C LEU A 131 -0.56 -10.00 -6.15
N LEU A 132 -1.39 -9.27 -5.40
CA LEU A 132 -1.85 -9.71 -4.08
C LEU A 132 -2.66 -11.01 -4.12
N LEU A 133 -3.30 -11.33 -5.24
CA LEU A 133 -3.98 -12.62 -5.44
C LEU A 133 -3.06 -13.71 -6.02
N GLY A 134 -1.76 -13.42 -6.20
CA GLY A 134 -0.81 -14.35 -6.83
C GLY A 134 -1.06 -14.56 -8.33
N LYS A 135 -1.75 -13.63 -8.98
CA LYS A 135 -2.02 -13.65 -10.43
C LYS A 135 -0.97 -12.85 -11.18
N GLU A 136 -0.92 -13.05 -12.50
CA GLU A 136 -0.05 -12.30 -13.38
C GLU A 136 -0.27 -10.78 -13.28
N LYS A 137 0.85 -10.07 -13.40
CA LYS A 137 0.92 -8.62 -13.44
C LYS A 137 0.14 -8.12 -14.66
N LYS A 138 -0.75 -7.15 -14.44
CA LYS A 138 -1.42 -6.41 -15.52
C LYS A 138 -0.60 -5.19 -15.93
N ASP A 139 -1.16 -4.40 -16.83
CA ASP A 139 -0.70 -3.05 -17.14
C ASP A 139 -0.44 -2.23 -15.88
N LEU A 140 0.51 -1.30 -15.99
CA LEU A 140 0.90 -0.45 -14.88
C LEU A 140 0.12 0.86 -14.94
N ASP A 141 -0.76 1.06 -13.97
CA ASP A 141 -1.45 2.33 -13.76
C ASP A 141 -0.67 3.17 -12.75
N LEU A 142 -0.19 4.34 -13.16
CA LEU A 142 0.57 5.27 -12.34
C LEU A 142 -0.22 6.57 -12.13
N ILE A 143 -0.19 7.11 -10.92
CA ILE A 143 -0.65 8.46 -10.60
C ILE A 143 0.57 9.37 -10.43
N THR A 144 0.55 10.54 -11.08
CA THR A 144 1.56 11.60 -10.93
C THR A 144 0.92 12.91 -10.48
N GLU A 145 1.70 13.78 -9.83
CA GLU A 145 1.30 15.16 -9.52
C GLU A 145 1.81 16.17 -10.56
N ASP A 146 2.71 15.77 -11.46
CA ASP A 146 3.29 16.64 -12.47
C ASP A 146 2.34 16.82 -13.66
N PRO A 147 1.73 18.02 -13.85
CA PRO A 147 0.80 18.27 -14.94
C PRO A 147 1.48 18.20 -16.33
N HIS A 148 2.81 18.27 -16.38
CA HIS A 148 3.58 18.19 -17.61
C HIS A 148 4.02 16.76 -17.94
N PHE A 149 3.78 15.78 -17.07
CA PHE A 149 4.15 14.38 -17.29
C PHE A 149 5.65 14.17 -17.63
N LYS A 150 6.56 14.98 -17.08
CA LYS A 150 8.00 14.94 -17.41
C LYS A 150 8.62 13.57 -17.17
N VAL A 151 8.21 12.89 -16.10
CA VAL A 151 8.68 11.53 -15.81
C VAL A 151 8.27 10.55 -16.91
N ALA A 152 7.03 10.66 -17.41
CA ALA A 152 6.55 9.82 -18.50
C ALA A 152 7.28 10.12 -19.82
N GLU A 153 7.53 11.41 -20.12
CA GLU A 153 8.28 11.83 -21.30
C GLU A 153 9.72 11.31 -21.27
N LEU A 154 10.42 11.51 -20.15
CA LEU A 154 11.79 11.02 -19.95
C LEU A 154 11.86 9.50 -20.02
N PHE A 155 10.88 8.81 -19.44
CA PHE A 155 10.78 7.36 -19.49
C PHE A 155 10.60 6.86 -20.93
N ALA A 156 9.63 7.42 -21.66
CA ALA A 156 9.35 7.05 -23.05
C ALA A 156 10.59 7.26 -23.94
N HIS A 157 11.25 8.41 -23.81
CA HIS A 157 12.49 8.71 -24.54
C HIS A 157 13.60 7.69 -24.25
N ARG A 158 13.81 7.36 -22.97
CA ARG A 158 14.84 6.40 -22.54
C ARG A 158 14.55 4.98 -23.02
N MET A 159 13.29 4.59 -23.00
CA MET A 159 12.82 3.29 -23.47
C MET A 159 12.66 3.21 -24.99
N ARG A 160 12.88 4.33 -25.70
CA ARG A 160 12.74 4.47 -27.16
C ARG A 160 11.35 4.05 -27.66
N VAL A 161 10.32 4.43 -26.90
CA VAL A 161 8.91 4.20 -27.21
C VAL A 161 8.16 5.53 -27.24
N ASN A 162 7.00 5.56 -27.88
CA ASN A 162 6.20 6.78 -27.98
C ASN A 162 5.34 6.98 -26.73
N LEU A 163 5.26 8.23 -26.28
CA LEU A 163 4.27 8.67 -25.31
C LEU A 163 3.02 9.18 -26.04
N ILE A 164 1.88 8.54 -25.81
CA ILE A 164 0.61 8.86 -26.45
C ILE A 164 -0.23 9.70 -25.48
N THR A 165 -0.75 10.83 -25.95
CA THR A 165 -1.74 11.62 -25.21
C THR A 165 -3.14 11.11 -25.51
N LEU A 166 -3.80 10.51 -24.52
CA LEU A 166 -5.16 9.97 -24.67
C LEU A 166 -6.24 10.96 -24.20
N ALA A 167 -5.93 11.75 -23.17
CA ALA A 167 -6.82 12.77 -22.63
C ALA A 167 -5.97 13.84 -21.92
N PRO A 168 -6.52 15.02 -21.54
CA PRO A 168 -5.74 16.07 -20.86
C PRO A 168 -4.96 15.54 -19.65
N ALA A 169 -5.59 14.70 -18.83
CA ALA A 169 -5.03 14.11 -17.61
C ALA A 169 -4.50 12.68 -17.78
N LEU A 170 -4.33 12.16 -19.01
CA LEU A 170 -3.89 10.78 -19.25
C LEU A 170 -2.83 10.71 -20.36
N ARG A 171 -1.72 10.04 -20.06
CA ARG A 171 -0.69 9.64 -21.01
C ARG A 171 -0.53 8.12 -20.99
N ARG A 172 -0.24 7.53 -22.14
CA ARG A 172 -0.04 6.08 -22.29
C ARG A 172 1.27 5.80 -22.99
N ILE A 173 1.96 4.77 -22.52
CA ILE A 173 3.08 4.15 -23.20
C ILE A 173 2.69 2.70 -23.51
N THR A 174 2.88 2.30 -24.76
CA THR A 174 2.65 0.93 -25.21
C THR A 174 3.97 0.35 -25.69
N PHE A 175 4.33 -0.82 -25.16
CA PHE A 175 5.52 -1.55 -25.56
C PHE A 175 5.22 -2.60 -26.64
N PRO A 176 6.19 -2.97 -27.49
CA PRO A 176 5.99 -3.94 -28.57
C PRO A 176 5.51 -5.33 -28.09
N GLU A 177 5.94 -5.76 -26.90
CA GLU A 177 5.50 -7.01 -26.28
C GLU A 177 4.10 -6.93 -25.65
N GLY A 178 3.40 -5.80 -25.80
CA GLY A 178 2.01 -5.61 -25.40
C GLY A 178 1.81 -5.01 -24.00
N THR A 179 2.88 -4.79 -23.23
CA THR A 179 2.76 -4.12 -21.92
C THR A 179 2.32 -2.68 -22.08
N ILE A 180 1.35 -2.24 -21.27
CA ILE A 180 0.92 -0.84 -21.22
C ILE A 180 1.31 -0.21 -19.88
N ILE A 181 1.73 1.06 -19.93
CA ILE A 181 1.92 1.91 -18.76
C ILE A 181 1.12 3.19 -18.95
N ASP A 182 0.16 3.42 -18.06
CA ASP A 182 -0.67 4.61 -18.04
C ASP A 182 -0.20 5.56 -16.93
N PHE A 183 -0.09 6.84 -17.26
CA PHE A 183 0.18 7.91 -16.32
C PHE A 183 -1.05 8.81 -16.25
N THR A 184 -1.67 8.85 -15.08
CA THR A 184 -2.84 9.69 -14.80
C THR A 184 -2.44 10.85 -13.89
N LEU A 185 -2.82 12.06 -14.24
CA LEU A 185 -2.65 13.22 -13.37
C LEU A 185 -3.63 13.14 -12.19
N LYS A 186 -3.13 13.31 -10.97
CA LYS A 186 -3.93 13.34 -9.75
C LYS A 186 -5.00 14.45 -9.85
N ARG A 187 -6.27 14.09 -9.63
CA ARG A 187 -7.41 14.99 -9.81
C ARG A 187 -7.83 15.68 -8.52
N SER A 188 -7.51 15.10 -7.37
CA SER A 188 -7.89 15.59 -6.06
C SER A 188 -6.72 16.23 -5.30
N PRO A 189 -6.98 17.11 -4.31
CA PRO A 189 -5.93 17.68 -3.45
C PRO A 189 -5.11 16.59 -2.77
N SER A 190 -5.76 15.56 -2.24
CA SER A 190 -5.09 14.40 -1.63
C SER A 190 -5.15 13.15 -2.51
N LEU A 191 -4.12 12.32 -2.44
CA LEU A 191 -4.13 10.99 -3.06
C LEU A 191 -5.28 10.13 -2.51
N LYS A 192 -5.59 10.27 -1.23
CA LYS A 192 -6.68 9.54 -0.58
C LYS A 192 -8.02 9.81 -1.27
N GLU A 193 -8.36 11.08 -1.51
CA GLU A 193 -9.58 11.46 -2.22
C GLU A 193 -9.60 10.97 -3.66
N ASP A 194 -8.45 11.02 -4.35
CA ASP A 194 -8.33 10.52 -5.72
C ASP A 194 -8.64 9.02 -5.78
N LEU A 195 -8.09 8.23 -4.85
CA LEU A 195 -8.35 6.80 -4.74
C LEU A 195 -9.80 6.49 -4.35
N LEU A 196 -10.42 7.29 -3.47
CA LEU A 196 -11.84 7.15 -3.11
C LEU A 196 -12.78 7.48 -4.28
N GLY A 197 -12.32 8.24 -5.28
CA GLY A 197 -13.06 8.52 -6.50
C GLY A 197 -13.16 7.35 -7.49
N ARG A 198 -12.50 6.22 -7.21
CA ARG A 198 -12.51 5.01 -8.07
C ARG A 198 -13.77 4.16 -7.84
N ASP A 199 -14.02 3.21 -8.73
CA ASP A 199 -15.25 2.40 -8.70
C ASP A 199 -15.32 1.44 -7.52
N PHE A 200 -14.22 0.73 -7.23
CA PHE A 200 -14.19 -0.38 -6.27
C PHE A 200 -13.05 -0.22 -5.28
N THR A 201 -13.27 -0.62 -4.02
CA THR A 201 -12.26 -0.59 -2.96
C THR A 201 -10.99 -1.35 -3.33
N ILE A 202 -11.12 -2.55 -3.89
CA ILE A 202 -10.00 -3.40 -4.31
C ILE A 202 -9.14 -2.80 -5.44
N ASN A 203 -9.66 -1.79 -6.16
CA ASN A 203 -8.94 -1.05 -7.20
C ASN A 203 -8.50 0.34 -6.74
N ALA A 204 -8.77 0.71 -5.48
CA ALA A 204 -8.36 1.94 -4.84
C ALA A 204 -7.09 1.78 -3.98
N LEU A 205 -6.37 0.67 -4.16
CA LEU A 205 -5.07 0.45 -3.55
C LEU A 205 -3.98 1.23 -4.29
N ALA A 206 -3.01 1.75 -3.55
CA ALA A 206 -1.84 2.43 -4.10
C ALA A 206 -0.54 2.03 -3.38
N LEU A 207 0.57 2.07 -4.11
CA LEU A 207 1.93 1.94 -3.59
C LEU A 207 2.72 3.19 -3.98
N ASP A 208 3.31 3.89 -3.00
CA ASP A 208 4.30 4.94 -3.29
C ASP A 208 5.58 4.28 -3.80
N LEU A 209 6.03 4.65 -5.00
CA LEU A 209 7.22 4.05 -5.58
C LEU A 209 8.50 4.36 -4.78
N ASP A 210 8.51 5.42 -3.96
CA ASP A 210 9.61 5.66 -3.01
C ASP A 210 9.74 4.55 -1.96
N SER A 211 8.67 3.78 -1.73
CA SER A 211 8.65 2.68 -0.78
C SER A 211 8.91 1.31 -1.41
N LEU A 212 9.18 1.25 -2.73
CA LEU A 212 9.29 -0.03 -3.44
C LEU A 212 10.47 -0.89 -2.95
N ASP A 213 11.59 -0.27 -2.58
CA ASP A 213 12.80 -0.98 -2.14
C ASP A 213 12.78 -1.35 -0.64
N LEU A 214 11.70 -1.03 0.08
CA LEU A 214 11.58 -1.40 1.48
C LEU A 214 11.48 -2.93 1.65
N PRO A 215 11.99 -3.51 2.76
CA PRO A 215 11.93 -4.96 2.96
C PRO A 215 10.50 -5.51 3.08
N SER A 216 9.56 -4.65 3.45
CA SER A 216 8.12 -4.88 3.46
C SER A 216 7.40 -3.71 2.77
N LEU A 217 6.39 -4.01 1.94
CA LEU A 217 5.62 -3.01 1.22
C LEU A 217 4.41 -2.53 2.02
N PHE A 218 4.17 -1.23 2.02
CA PHE A 218 3.02 -0.61 2.68
C PHE A 218 2.13 0.01 1.61
N LEU A 219 0.96 -0.61 1.40
CA LEU A 219 -0.04 -0.07 0.48
C LEU A 219 -0.89 0.97 1.21
N ILE A 220 -1.19 2.04 0.50
CA ILE A 220 -2.22 3.00 0.84
C ILE A 220 -3.56 2.36 0.46
N ASP A 221 -4.41 2.19 1.47
CA ASP A 221 -5.76 1.64 1.36
C ASP A 221 -6.70 2.66 2.02
N PRO A 222 -7.37 3.52 1.25
CA PRO A 222 -8.14 4.64 1.79
C PRO A 222 -9.46 4.22 2.46
N ASP A 223 -9.89 2.97 2.23
CA ASP A 223 -11.12 2.38 2.76
C ASP A 223 -10.82 0.94 3.23
N THR A 224 -11.44 -0.09 2.63
CA THR A 224 -11.31 -1.49 3.06
C THR A 224 -10.79 -2.42 1.96
N GLY A 225 -10.04 -1.91 0.98
CA GLY A 225 -9.66 -2.66 -0.23
C GLY A 225 -8.89 -3.95 0.05
N LEU A 226 -7.97 -3.95 1.03
CA LEU A 226 -7.21 -5.15 1.38
C LEU A 226 -8.07 -6.19 2.11
N GLU A 227 -8.96 -5.75 3.00
CA GLU A 227 -9.91 -6.62 3.69
C GLU A 227 -10.94 -7.21 2.72
N ASP A 228 -11.46 -6.38 1.82
CA ASP A 228 -12.37 -6.77 0.76
C ASP A 228 -11.73 -7.81 -0.16
N LEU A 229 -10.48 -7.57 -0.57
CA LEU A 229 -9.73 -8.50 -1.41
C LEU A 229 -9.46 -9.82 -0.70
N ALA A 230 -9.05 -9.78 0.57
CA ALA A 230 -8.80 -10.96 1.39
C ALA A 230 -10.06 -11.83 1.55
N ASN A 231 -11.21 -11.18 1.73
CA ASN A 231 -12.52 -11.84 1.90
C ASN A 231 -13.26 -12.09 0.58
N LYS A 232 -12.62 -11.85 -0.58
CA LYS A 232 -13.23 -11.97 -1.93
C LYS A 232 -14.52 -11.17 -2.09
N ARG A 233 -14.63 -10.03 -1.41
CA ARG A 233 -15.75 -9.09 -1.48
C ARG A 233 -15.45 -7.99 -2.51
N ILE A 234 -16.41 -7.69 -3.38
CA ILE A 234 -16.36 -6.52 -4.26
C ILE A 234 -17.28 -5.45 -3.64
N LYS A 235 -16.70 -4.34 -3.21
CA LYS A 235 -17.41 -3.21 -2.62
C LYS A 235 -17.23 -1.97 -3.50
N LEU A 236 -18.35 -1.33 -3.83
CA LEU A 236 -18.38 -0.07 -4.57
C LEU A 236 -17.99 1.11 -3.67
N LEU A 237 -17.17 2.01 -4.19
CA LEU A 237 -16.80 3.28 -3.54
C LEU A 237 -17.70 4.42 -4.03
N ARG A 238 -17.82 4.57 -5.35
CA ARG A 238 -18.87 5.40 -5.95
C ARG A 238 -20.15 4.58 -6.10
N LYS A 239 -21.27 5.07 -5.57
CA LYS A 239 -22.57 4.72 -6.13
C LYS A 239 -22.56 5.27 -7.56
N LYS A 240 -22.42 4.43 -8.58
CA LYS A 240 -22.66 4.86 -9.96
C LYS A 240 -24.06 5.51 -9.97
N SER A 241 -24.16 6.83 -10.15
CA SER A 241 -25.29 7.35 -10.89
C SER A 241 -25.16 6.71 -12.26
N PHE A 242 -26.15 5.93 -12.67
CA PHE A 242 -26.15 5.14 -13.92
C PHE A 242 -25.94 5.99 -15.19
N GLU A 243 -25.76 7.31 -15.07
CA GLU A 243 -25.70 8.27 -16.16
C GLU A 243 -24.29 8.60 -16.66
N GLU A 244 -23.21 8.25 -15.94
CA GLU A 244 -21.85 8.73 -16.29
C GLU A 244 -20.92 7.76 -17.05
N ASP A 245 -21.29 6.49 -17.27
CA ASP A 245 -20.43 5.58 -18.06
C ASP A 245 -21.21 4.37 -18.66
N PRO A 246 -21.65 4.44 -19.93
CA PRO A 246 -22.37 3.34 -20.60
C PRO A 246 -21.47 2.21 -21.12
N LEU A 247 -20.14 2.23 -20.89
CA LEU A 247 -19.19 1.26 -21.46
C LEU A 247 -18.45 0.39 -20.41
N ARG A 248 -18.92 0.36 -19.15
CA ARG A 248 -18.42 -0.55 -18.09
C ARG A 248 -19.48 -1.51 -17.57
#